data_AF-A0A352GL91-F1
#
_entry.id   AF-A0A352GL91-F1
#
_cell.length_a   1.000
_cell.length_b   1.000
_cell.length_c   1.000
_cell.angle_alpha   90.00
_cell.angle_beta   90.00
_cell.angle_gamma   90.00
#
_symmetry.space_group_name_H-M   'P 1'
#
loop_
_entity.id
_entity.type
_entity.pdbx_description
1 polymer ?
#
loop_
_entity_poly.entity_id
_entity_poly.type
_entity_poly.pdbx_seq_one_letter_code
_entity_poly.pdbx_strand_id
1 'polypeptide(L)'
;MNRIINEARREGHVRVTLNLPLAPCLEAENALRDRFDLKDAVVVPAPIDEDDVRRVVGLAAGQFVSGALAPDALLGLGWGATIHAAGQTVIPREGAKNTVVSLSGGLSQSGAINPYDNAAAFARV
;
A
#
# COMPACT_ATOMS: atom_id res chain seq x y z
N MET A 1 16.17 22.98 13.97
CA MET A 1 14.93 23.11 13.18
C MET A 1 14.58 21.88 12.34
N ASN A 2 15.54 21.03 11.90
CA ASN A 2 15.26 19.83 11.09
C ASN A 2 14.67 18.59 11.83
N ARG A 3 14.40 18.68 13.15
CA ARG A 3 13.86 17.55 13.93
C ARG A 3 12.33 17.50 13.96
N ILE A 4 11.67 18.66 13.86
CA ILE A 4 10.21 18.78 14.02
C ILE A 4 9.46 18.28 12.77
N ILE A 5 10.07 18.35 11.59
CA ILE A 5 9.46 17.87 10.34
C ILE A 5 9.48 16.32 10.27
N ASN A 6 10.51 15.69 10.82
CA ASN A 6 10.62 14.23 10.85
C ASN A 6 9.68 13.58 11.89
N GLU A 7 9.42 14.26 13.01
CA GLU A 7 8.44 13.81 14.00
C GLU A 7 7.00 13.88 13.44
N ALA A 8 6.65 14.97 12.73
CA ALA A 8 5.34 15.13 12.09
C ALA A 8 5.07 14.14 10.93
N ARG A 9 6.12 13.58 10.31
CA ARG A 9 6.00 12.52 9.29
C ARG A 9 5.66 11.15 9.91
N ARG A 10 5.91 10.98 11.22
CA ARG A 10 5.75 9.73 11.97
C ARG A 10 4.36 9.56 12.60
N GLU A 11 3.59 10.64 12.72
CA GLU A 11 2.29 10.66 13.44
C GLU A 11 1.04 10.66 12.54
N GLY A 12 1.14 10.27 11.27
CA GLY A 12 -0.06 9.94 10.48
C GLY A 12 -0.93 11.14 10.06
N HIS A 13 -0.42 12.37 10.10
CA HIS A 13 -1.17 13.58 9.69
C HIS A 13 -0.87 14.07 8.26
N VAL A 14 -0.04 13.36 7.49
CA VAL A 14 0.22 13.73 6.09
C VAL A 14 -0.62 12.86 5.16
N ARG A 15 -1.80 13.38 4.77
CA ARG A 15 -2.58 12.85 3.66
C ARG A 15 -1.91 13.30 2.36
N VAL A 16 -1.21 12.38 1.68
CA VAL A 16 -0.70 12.63 0.33
C VAL A 16 -1.88 12.51 -0.63
N THR A 17 -2.47 13.65 -0.99
CA THR A 17 -3.46 13.74 -2.06
C THR A 17 -2.71 13.93 -3.38
N LEU A 18 -2.71 12.91 -4.24
CA LEU A 18 -2.11 12.96 -5.57
C LEU A 18 -2.98 13.83 -6.50
N ASN A 19 -2.66 15.12 -6.60
CA ASN A 19 -3.23 16.04 -7.59
C ASN A 19 -2.33 16.07 -8.83
N LEU A 20 -2.54 15.14 -9.76
CA LEU A 20 -1.84 15.06 -11.05
C LEU A 20 -2.88 14.88 -12.16
N PRO A 21 -2.57 15.16 -13.44
CA PRO A 21 -3.52 14.96 -14.54
C PRO A 21 -3.94 13.49 -14.58
N LEU A 22 -5.15 13.21 -14.09
CA LEU A 22 -5.68 11.85 -13.91
C LEU A 22 -5.98 11.16 -15.24
N ALA A 23 -6.19 11.92 -16.33
CA ALA A 23 -6.65 11.39 -17.61
C ALA A 23 -5.70 10.34 -18.22
N PRO A 24 -4.37 10.57 -18.35
CA PRO A 24 -3.47 9.55 -18.90
C PRO A 24 -3.33 8.30 -18.00
N CYS A 25 -3.42 8.45 -16.68
CA CYS A 25 -3.36 7.31 -15.77
C CYS A 25 -4.64 6.46 -15.89
N LEU A 26 -5.81 7.10 -15.96
CA LEU A 26 -7.09 6.42 -16.14
C LEU A 26 -7.18 5.68 -17.49
N GLU A 27 -6.68 6.28 -18.57
CA GLU A 27 -6.56 5.61 -19.87
C GLU A 27 -5.67 4.37 -19.78
N ALA A 28 -4.53 4.48 -19.09
CA ALA A 28 -3.62 3.36 -18.88
C ALA A 28 -4.23 2.26 -17.99
N GLU A 29 -4.99 2.62 -16.94
CA GLU A 29 -5.72 1.67 -16.09
C GLU A 29 -6.73 0.86 -16.91
N ASN A 30 -7.56 1.53 -17.71
CA ASN A 30 -8.53 0.87 -18.58
C ASN A 30 -7.83 -0.03 -19.61
N ALA A 31 -6.77 0.44 -20.25
CA ALA A 31 -6.00 -0.36 -21.19
C ALA A 31 -5.38 -1.62 -20.54
N LEU A 32 -4.90 -1.53 -19.29
CA LEU A 32 -4.40 -2.68 -18.54
C LEU A 32 -5.51 -3.68 -18.21
N ARG A 33 -6.67 -3.18 -17.77
CA ARG A 33 -7.84 -4.00 -17.46
C ARG A 33 -8.32 -4.75 -18.68
N ASP A 34 -8.51 -4.07 -19.80
CA ASP A 34 -9.01 -4.66 -21.05
C ASP A 34 -8.02 -5.66 -21.65
N ARG A 35 -6.72 -5.34 -21.59
CA ARG A 35 -5.67 -6.20 -22.18
C ARG A 35 -5.43 -7.47 -21.40
N PHE A 36 -5.50 -7.42 -20.07
CA PHE A 36 -5.12 -8.53 -19.18
C PHE A 36 -6.29 -9.12 -18.39
N ASP A 37 -7.52 -8.70 -18.68
CA ASP A 37 -8.76 -9.11 -17.99
C ASP A 37 -8.67 -8.91 -16.46
N LEU A 38 -8.16 -7.75 -16.04
CA LEU A 38 -8.00 -7.43 -14.62
C LEU A 38 -9.30 -6.88 -14.04
N LYS A 39 -9.66 -7.37 -12.85
CA LYS A 39 -10.78 -6.82 -12.06
C LYS A 39 -10.57 -5.35 -11.72
N ASP A 40 -9.32 -4.99 -11.43
CA ASP A 40 -8.94 -3.62 -11.13
C ASP A 40 -7.48 -3.35 -11.49
N ALA A 41 -7.17 -2.08 -11.75
CA ALA A 41 -5.83 -1.59 -12.00
C ALA A 41 -5.72 -0.15 -11.47
N VAL A 42 -4.60 0.14 -10.83
CA VAL A 42 -4.26 1.51 -10.39
C VAL A 42 -2.93 1.88 -11.00
N VAL A 43 -2.90 2.97 -11.76
CA VAL A 43 -1.69 3.53 -12.37
C VAL A 43 -1.37 4.84 -11.69
N VAL A 44 -0.16 4.92 -11.15
CA VAL A 44 0.38 6.13 -10.55
C VAL A 44 1.38 6.79 -11.51
N PRO A 45 1.45 8.13 -11.53
CA PRO A 45 2.49 8.83 -12.25
C PRO A 45 3.88 8.37 -11.80
N ALA A 46 4.75 8.10 -12.77
CA ALA A 46 6.13 7.74 -12.49
C ALA A 46 6.84 8.91 -11.76
N PRO A 47 7.45 8.67 -10.59
CA PRO A 47 8.25 9.69 -9.93
C PRO A 47 9.52 9.98 -10.73
N ILE A 48 10.10 11.15 -10.51
CA ILE A 48 11.35 11.59 -11.16
C ILE A 48 12.55 10.75 -10.67
N ASP A 49 12.50 10.31 -9.42
CA ASP A 49 13.51 9.48 -8.78
C ASP A 49 13.04 8.03 -8.68
N GLU A 50 13.85 7.09 -9.14
CA GLU A 50 13.56 5.65 -9.11
C GLU A 50 13.39 5.13 -7.67
N ASP A 51 14.11 5.72 -6.70
CA ASP A 51 14.00 5.32 -5.29
C ASP A 51 12.60 5.61 -4.71
N ASP A 52 11.87 6.55 -5.32
CA ASP A 52 10.53 6.95 -4.92
C ASP A 52 9.42 6.07 -5.51
N VAL A 53 9.71 5.24 -6.52
CA VAL A 53 8.71 4.37 -7.20
C VAL A 53 7.99 3.50 -6.18
N ARG A 54 8.75 2.83 -5.31
CA ARG A 54 8.22 1.95 -4.27
C ARG A 54 7.30 2.70 -3.29
N ARG A 55 7.65 3.95 -2.95
CA ARG A 55 6.85 4.77 -2.04
C ARG A 55 5.52 5.16 -2.68
N VAL A 56 5.54 5.58 -3.95
CA VAL A 56 4.34 6.00 -4.69
C VAL A 56 3.42 4.81 -4.97
N VAL A 57 3.97 3.67 -5.40
CA VAL A 57 3.21 2.43 -5.57
C VAL A 57 2.66 1.93 -4.24
N GLY A 58 3.46 1.97 -3.16
CA GLY A 58 3.03 1.60 -1.82
C GLY A 58 1.82 2.42 -1.36
N LEU A 59 1.87 3.74 -1.51
CA LEU A 59 0.77 4.64 -1.18
C LEU A 59 -0.53 4.27 -1.91
N ALA A 60 -0.47 4.07 -3.22
CA ALA A 60 -1.64 3.68 -4.01
C ALA A 60 -2.17 2.31 -3.62
N ALA A 61 -1.29 1.34 -3.36
CA ALA A 61 -1.68 0.01 -2.90
C ALA A 61 -2.37 0.04 -1.52
N GLY A 62 -1.87 0.83 -0.58
CA GLY A 62 -2.51 0.97 0.74
C GLY A 62 -3.90 1.61 0.65
N GLN A 63 -4.05 2.66 -0.16
CA GLN A 63 -5.35 3.29 -0.42
C GLN A 63 -6.32 2.32 -1.11
N PHE A 64 -5.84 1.60 -2.12
CA PHE A 64 -6.63 0.60 -2.84
C PHE A 64 -7.17 -0.47 -1.88
N VAL A 65 -6.31 -1.07 -1.06
CA VAL A 65 -6.72 -2.11 -0.09
C VAL A 65 -7.71 -1.55 0.92
N SER A 66 -7.50 -0.34 1.44
CA SER A 66 -8.44 0.29 2.39
C SER A 66 -9.84 0.48 1.82
N GLY A 67 -9.97 0.79 0.53
CA GLY A 67 -11.26 0.93 -0.15
C GLY A 67 -11.86 -0.40 -0.61
N ALA A 68 -11.02 -1.35 -1.04
CA ALA A 68 -11.46 -2.61 -1.65
C ALA A 68 -11.77 -3.71 -0.63
N LEU A 69 -11.16 -3.68 0.56
CA LEU A 69 -11.35 -4.73 1.56
C LEU A 69 -12.74 -4.63 2.21
N ALA A 70 -13.55 -5.66 2.05
CA ALA A 70 -14.84 -5.77 2.72
C ALA A 70 -14.65 -6.02 4.24
N PRO A 71 -15.61 -5.65 5.10
CA PRO A 71 -15.61 -6.08 6.49
C PRO A 71 -15.61 -7.61 6.63
N ASP A 72 -15.02 -8.12 7.70
CA ASP A 72 -14.88 -9.55 8.02
C ASP A 72 -14.14 -10.36 6.93
N ALA A 73 -13.36 -9.69 6.06
CA ALA A 73 -12.63 -10.34 4.98
C ALA A 73 -11.32 -10.99 5.47
N LEU A 74 -10.88 -12.02 4.73
CA LEU A 74 -9.56 -12.62 4.89
C LEU A 74 -8.61 -12.07 3.84
N LEU A 75 -7.54 -11.41 4.28
CA LEU A 75 -6.49 -10.85 3.44
C LEU A 75 -5.22 -11.72 3.55
N GLY A 76 -4.87 -12.38 2.45
CA GLY A 76 -3.58 -13.05 2.31
C GLY A 76 -2.52 -12.08 1.80
N LEU A 77 -1.40 -11.96 2.52
CA LEU A 77 -0.29 -11.08 2.16
C LEU A 77 0.98 -11.84 1.80
N GLY A 78 1.60 -11.42 0.71
CA GLY A 78 2.99 -11.72 0.43
C GLY A 78 3.94 -10.88 1.28
N TRP A 79 5.21 -10.92 0.92
CA TRP A 79 6.27 -10.14 1.57
C TRP A 79 7.03 -9.28 0.56
N GLY A 80 7.81 -8.32 1.07
CA GLY A 80 8.67 -7.47 0.25
C GLY A 80 8.53 -5.99 0.59
N ALA A 81 9.45 -5.19 0.05
CA ALA A 81 9.56 -3.77 0.37
C ALA A 81 8.35 -2.94 -0.10
N THR A 82 7.69 -3.35 -1.19
CA THR A 82 6.47 -2.67 -1.69
C THR A 82 5.27 -2.93 -0.78
N ILE A 83 5.09 -4.18 -0.33
CA ILE A 83 4.04 -4.53 0.64
C ILE A 83 4.29 -3.80 1.96
N HIS A 84 5.54 -3.74 2.41
CA HIS A 84 5.91 -2.97 3.59
C HIS A 84 5.52 -1.50 3.44
N ALA A 85 5.87 -0.86 2.32
CA ALA A 85 5.50 0.53 2.04
C ALA A 85 3.98 0.73 2.03
N ALA A 86 3.22 -0.20 1.44
CA ALA A 86 1.77 -0.15 1.42
C ALA A 86 1.14 -0.24 2.82
N GLY A 87 1.66 -1.13 3.67
CA GLY A 87 1.19 -1.31 5.06
C GLY A 87 1.37 -0.06 5.93
N GLN A 88 2.29 0.84 5.59
CA GLN A 88 2.44 2.14 6.27
C GLN A 88 1.37 3.17 5.87
N THR A 89 0.59 2.89 4.83
CA THR A 89 -0.36 3.85 4.22
C THR A 89 -1.81 3.39 4.25
N VAL A 90 -2.08 2.18 4.73
CA VAL A 90 -3.45 1.71 4.95
C VAL A 90 -4.17 2.61 5.94
N ILE A 91 -5.44 2.90 5.66
CA ILE A 91 -6.31 3.72 6.48
C ILE A 91 -7.04 2.79 7.46
N PRO A 92 -6.80 2.91 8.78
CA PRO A 92 -7.46 2.05 9.75
C PRO A 92 -8.99 2.19 9.72
N ARG A 93 -9.70 1.08 9.91
CA ARG A 93 -11.18 1.05 9.94
C ARG A 93 -11.67 0.47 11.27
N GLU A 94 -12.45 1.26 12.00
CA GLU A 94 -13.07 0.76 13.22
C GLU A 94 -14.10 -0.34 12.90
N GLY A 95 -14.01 -1.46 13.61
CA GLY A 95 -15.00 -2.54 13.52
C GLY A 95 -14.90 -3.42 12.27
N ALA A 96 -13.88 -3.27 11.42
CA ALA A 96 -13.76 -4.05 10.18
C ALA A 96 -13.46 -5.54 10.38
N LYS A 97 -12.99 -5.96 11.57
CA LYS A 97 -12.78 -7.36 12.00
C LYS A 97 -12.10 -8.26 10.95
N ASN A 98 -11.23 -7.68 10.13
CA ASN A 98 -10.54 -8.40 9.06
C ASN A 98 -9.48 -9.35 9.62
N THR A 99 -9.31 -10.48 8.96
CA THR A 99 -8.26 -11.46 9.29
C THR A 99 -7.12 -11.32 8.28
N VAL A 100 -5.90 -11.08 8.76
CA VAL A 100 -4.72 -10.98 7.91
C VAL A 100 -3.81 -12.18 8.12
N VAL A 101 -3.45 -12.85 7.03
CA VAL A 101 -2.56 -14.02 7.05
C VAL A 101 -1.35 -13.81 6.16
N SER A 102 -0.16 -14.21 6.63
CA SER A 102 1.03 -14.26 5.77
C SER A 102 0.95 -15.50 4.88
N LEU A 103 1.01 -15.31 3.56
CA LEU A 103 1.11 -16.38 2.57
C LEU A 103 2.55 -16.88 2.40
N SER A 104 3.49 -16.21 3.07
CA SER A 104 4.91 -16.55 3.07
C SER A 104 5.21 -17.23 4.40
N GLY A 105 5.77 -18.44 4.37
CA GLY A 105 6.21 -19.13 5.57
C GLY A 105 7.26 -18.35 6.37
N GLY A 106 7.66 -18.86 7.53
CA GLY A 106 8.74 -18.27 8.31
C GLY A 106 10.06 -18.29 7.54
N LEU A 107 10.60 -17.11 7.20
CA LEU A 107 11.96 -17.00 6.67
C LEU A 107 12.94 -17.34 7.80
N SER A 108 13.90 -18.24 7.55
CA SER A 108 14.96 -18.62 8.49
C SER A 108 16.03 -17.53 8.69
N GLN A 109 15.98 -16.44 7.91
CA GLN A 109 16.77 -15.23 8.13
C GLN A 109 15.86 -14.01 8.17
N SER A 110 15.71 -13.42 9.36
CA SER A 110 15.12 -12.10 9.54
C SER A 110 16.05 -11.03 8.97
N GLY A 111 15.80 -10.61 7.72
CA GLY A 111 16.31 -9.34 7.21
C GLY A 111 15.54 -8.15 7.79
N ALA A 112 15.82 -6.92 7.31
CA ALA A 112 15.16 -5.69 7.76
C ALA A 112 13.64 -5.63 7.45
N ILE A 113 13.11 -6.56 6.64
CA ILE A 113 11.69 -6.65 6.29
C ILE A 113 11.21 -8.06 6.66
N ASN A 114 10.40 -8.14 7.71
CA ASN A 114 9.84 -9.38 8.20
C ASN A 114 8.40 -9.56 7.68
N PRO A 115 8.04 -10.74 7.13
CA PRO A 115 6.67 -11.06 6.74
C PRO A 115 5.62 -10.79 7.83
N TYR A 116 5.96 -11.02 9.11
CA TYR A 116 5.07 -10.76 10.24
C TYR A 116 4.77 -9.26 10.44
N ASP A 117 5.79 -8.40 10.30
CA ASP A 117 5.63 -6.96 10.47
C ASP A 117 4.71 -6.38 9.39
N ASN A 118 4.78 -6.94 8.18
CA ASN A 118 3.88 -6.56 7.09
C ASN A 118 2.45 -6.99 7.40
N ALA A 119 2.22 -8.24 7.84
CA ALA A 119 0.88 -8.69 8.20
C ALA A 119 0.28 -7.84 9.34
N ALA A 120 1.09 -7.49 10.34
CA ALA A 120 0.67 -6.63 11.44
C ALA A 120 0.27 -5.23 10.98
N ALA A 121 0.97 -4.64 10.00
CA ALA A 121 0.66 -3.31 9.49
C ALA A 121 -0.72 -3.24 8.83
N PHE A 122 -1.13 -4.32 8.14
CA PHE A 122 -2.44 -4.43 7.47
C PHE A 122 -3.58 -4.89 8.40
N ALA A 123 -3.29 -5.48 9.57
CA ALA A 123 -4.31 -5.90 10.53
C ALA A 123 -5.13 -4.73 11.12
N ARG A 124 -4.77 -3.49 10.80
CA ARG A 124 -5.48 -2.26 11.19
C ARG A 124 -6.61 -1.87 10.23
N VAL A 125 -6.63 -2.44 9.02
CA VAL A 125 -7.53 -2.06 7.91
C VAL A 125 -8.82 -2.87 7.90
#